data_AF-A0A8K0QHT6-F1
#
_entry.id   AF-A0A8K0QHT6-F1
#
_cell.length_a   1.000
_cell.length_b   1.000
_cell.length_c   1.000
_cell.angle_alpha   90.00
_cell.angle_beta   90.00
_cell.angle_gamma   90.00
#
_symmetry.space_group_name_H-M   'P 1'
#
loop_
_entity.id
_entity.type
_entity.pdbx_description
1 polymer ?
#
loop_
_entity_poly.entity_id
_entity_poly.type
_entity_poly.pdbx_seq_one_letter_code
_entity_poly.pdbx_strand_id
1 'polypeptide(L)'
;MTGITNLPCEIVASILRNLDNVRFLTPALLACRHFYSSFKESPGIEFEILRRQIPSALLPESVALMEVSRLPRPYTASSVRLLLKDLYQEPDQMSNEIGSLPLSVILKMGCNHDIVHSLVMDFAKDAWELLSQGKQEMLSDFLLSSTEYVRFCRAFYRADLLLCLLRGKKHKHRNEFETTLNLDFVYHAPWEDEQLGCVHDFLEKRFSQASRDVVAQDIDFGEYDTNYLSIGPENRWKQDSLSRGLQFIHQVMNEVSYSSKKELLRSTVDYEPISLHDAITASYVADDSDVPLEEYSNGELQALLLRSRDGNDGPFVAWWRVHREDPRDSWVMTLETAGLRERAYVLWDNDRIERFNLLELYESVPEDPSHAYDEDEFDRMQESFEARSQIWRKGGRGDWSPNDTSRIVWPSSHHQTMYELDRK
;
A
#
# COMPACT_ATOMS: atom_id res chain seq x y z
N MET A 1 -16.87 -23.84 -40.35
CA MET A 1 -16.11 -23.38 -39.17
C MET A 1 -16.76 -23.97 -37.93
N THR A 2 -16.10 -24.89 -37.25
CA THR A 2 -16.55 -25.41 -35.95
C THR A 2 -16.35 -24.32 -34.90
N GLY A 3 -17.44 -23.72 -34.44
CA GLY A 3 -17.39 -22.76 -33.34
C GLY A 3 -17.02 -23.47 -32.04
N ILE A 4 -16.38 -22.74 -31.12
CA ILE A 4 -15.99 -23.23 -29.79
C ILE A 4 -17.18 -23.81 -29.00
N THR A 5 -18.40 -23.38 -29.33
CA THR A 5 -19.68 -23.87 -28.77
C THR A 5 -20.06 -25.28 -29.20
N ASN A 6 -19.36 -25.86 -30.19
CA ASN A 6 -19.61 -27.23 -30.68
C ASN A 6 -18.64 -28.25 -30.08
N LEU A 7 -17.73 -27.81 -29.20
CA LEU A 7 -16.78 -28.68 -28.51
C LEU A 7 -17.46 -29.37 -27.31
N PRO A 8 -17.02 -30.59 -26.94
CA PRO A 8 -17.46 -31.23 -25.70
C PRO A 8 -17.22 -30.36 -24.46
N CYS A 9 -18.05 -30.51 -23.42
CA CYS A 9 -17.96 -29.73 -22.19
C CYS A 9 -16.56 -29.82 -21.55
N GLU A 10 -15.91 -30.98 -21.64
CA GLU A 10 -14.57 -31.23 -21.08
C GLU A 10 -13.50 -30.39 -21.79
N ILE A 11 -13.64 -30.21 -23.11
CA ILE A 11 -12.72 -29.40 -23.91
C ILE A 11 -12.96 -27.92 -23.61
N VAL A 12 -14.22 -27.48 -23.53
CA VAL A 12 -14.55 -26.09 -23.16
C VAL A 12 -14.06 -25.77 -21.75
N ALA A 13 -14.28 -26.67 -20.78
CA ALA A 13 -13.74 -26.53 -19.43
C ALA A 13 -12.22 -26.45 -19.44
N SER A 14 -11.53 -27.29 -20.22
CA SER A 14 -10.06 -27.20 -20.38
C SER A 14 -9.62 -25.87 -21.00
N ILE A 15 -10.38 -25.30 -21.94
CA ILE A 15 -10.08 -23.98 -22.50
C ILE A 15 -10.25 -22.90 -21.42
N LEU A 16 -11.35 -22.94 -20.66
CA LEU A 16 -11.60 -22.00 -19.56
C LEU A 16 -10.52 -22.06 -18.48
N ARG A 17 -9.99 -23.25 -18.17
CA ARG A 17 -8.85 -23.40 -17.23
C ARG A 17 -7.62 -22.61 -17.68
N ASN A 18 -7.40 -22.44 -18.99
CA ASN A 18 -6.23 -21.74 -19.52
C ASN A 18 -6.41 -20.21 -19.59
N LEU A 19 -7.43 -19.64 -18.95
CA LEU A 19 -7.47 -18.19 -18.77
C LEU A 19 -6.33 -17.75 -17.84
N ASP A 20 -5.61 -16.69 -18.24
CA ASP A 20 -4.49 -16.16 -17.45
C ASP A 20 -4.94 -15.33 -16.24
N ASN A 21 -6.19 -14.87 -16.24
CA ASN A 21 -6.72 -13.98 -15.21
C ASN A 21 -8.19 -14.28 -14.93
N VAL A 22 -8.53 -14.38 -13.65
CA VAL A 22 -9.86 -14.76 -13.18
C VAL A 22 -10.94 -13.73 -13.58
N ARG A 23 -10.57 -12.47 -13.82
CA ARG A 23 -11.51 -11.43 -14.27
C ARG A 23 -12.18 -11.76 -15.60
N PHE A 24 -11.53 -12.55 -16.45
CA PHE A 24 -12.07 -12.96 -17.75
C PHE A 24 -13.08 -14.11 -17.65
N LEU A 25 -13.16 -14.77 -16.48
CA LEU A 25 -14.08 -15.87 -16.27
C LEU A 25 -15.54 -15.39 -16.36
N THR A 26 -15.92 -14.33 -15.65
CA THR A 26 -17.32 -13.86 -15.66
C THR A 26 -17.80 -13.47 -17.06
N PRO A 27 -17.07 -12.63 -17.84
CA PRO A 27 -17.43 -12.36 -19.24
C PRO A 27 -17.53 -13.62 -20.10
N ALA A 28 -16.62 -14.59 -19.93
CA ALA A 28 -16.65 -15.85 -20.68
C ALA A 28 -17.90 -16.68 -20.36
N LEU A 29 -18.29 -16.76 -19.08
CA LEU A 29 -19.49 -17.47 -18.65
C LEU A 29 -20.78 -16.81 -19.16
N LEU A 30 -20.79 -15.48 -19.25
CA LEU A 30 -21.92 -14.72 -19.77
C LEU A 30 -22.02 -14.74 -21.31
N ALA A 31 -20.94 -15.09 -22.00
CA ALA A 31 -20.90 -15.10 -23.47
C ALA A 31 -21.82 -16.17 -24.07
N CYS A 32 -21.93 -17.36 -23.48
CA CYS A 32 -22.89 -18.37 -23.92
C CYS A 32 -23.25 -19.41 -22.84
N ARG A 33 -24.45 -20.01 -23.00
CA ARG A 33 -24.95 -21.06 -22.09
C ARG A 33 -24.04 -22.29 -22.05
N HIS A 34 -23.39 -22.64 -23.16
CA HIS A 34 -22.51 -23.81 -23.24
C HIS A 34 -21.28 -23.66 -22.33
N PHE A 35 -20.71 -22.46 -22.25
CA PHE A 35 -19.58 -22.14 -21.37
C PHE A 35 -20.01 -22.21 -19.91
N TYR A 36 -21.17 -21.64 -19.58
CA TYR A 36 -21.74 -21.73 -18.24
C TYR A 36 -22.00 -23.18 -17.80
N SER A 37 -22.61 -24.00 -18.68
CA SER A 37 -22.82 -25.43 -18.40
C SER A 37 -21.50 -26.18 -18.20
N SER A 38 -20.53 -25.98 -19.09
CA SER A 38 -19.21 -26.62 -19.00
C SER A 38 -18.48 -26.25 -17.70
N PHE A 39 -18.57 -24.99 -17.28
CA PHE A 39 -18.04 -24.53 -16.01
C PHE A 39 -18.73 -25.19 -14.82
N LYS A 40 -20.06 -25.24 -14.82
CA LYS A 40 -20.85 -25.85 -13.74
C LYS A 40 -20.58 -27.35 -13.58
N GLU A 41 -20.30 -28.05 -14.67
CA GLU A 41 -19.99 -29.49 -14.69
C GLU A 41 -18.54 -29.80 -14.28
N SER A 42 -17.66 -28.79 -14.24
CA SER A 42 -16.24 -28.92 -13.94
C SER A 42 -15.83 -28.02 -12.77
N PRO A 43 -15.96 -28.46 -11.51
CA PRO A 43 -15.58 -27.66 -10.35
C PRO A 43 -14.07 -27.36 -10.33
N GLY A 44 -13.70 -26.21 -9.76
CA GLY A 44 -12.30 -25.83 -9.51
C GLY A 44 -11.59 -25.10 -10.66
N ILE A 45 -12.29 -24.77 -11.75
CA ILE A 45 -11.71 -23.99 -12.87
C ILE A 45 -11.21 -22.62 -12.37
N GLU A 46 -12.03 -21.93 -11.58
CA GLU A 46 -11.75 -20.64 -11.00
C GLU A 46 -10.50 -20.64 -10.11
N PHE A 47 -10.28 -21.73 -9.40
CA PHE A 47 -9.13 -21.91 -8.53
C PHE A 47 -7.85 -22.16 -9.32
N GLU A 48 -7.92 -22.98 -10.37
CA GLU A 48 -6.77 -23.18 -11.25
C GLU A 48 -6.35 -21.89 -11.95
N ILE A 49 -7.32 -21.07 -12.40
CA ILE A 49 -7.03 -19.75 -12.96
C ILE A 49 -6.35 -18.86 -11.91
N LEU A 50 -6.90 -18.80 -10.70
CA LEU A 50 -6.33 -17.99 -9.62
C LEU A 50 -4.90 -18.42 -9.27
N ARG A 51 -4.61 -19.72 -9.21
CA ARG A 51 -3.26 -20.26 -8.94
C ARG A 51 -2.25 -19.97 -10.06
N ARG A 52 -2.70 -19.74 -11.29
CA ARG A 52 -1.84 -19.25 -12.38
C ARG A 52 -1.60 -17.75 -12.26
N GLN A 53 -2.62 -17.01 -11.83
CA GLN A 53 -2.54 -15.55 -11.66
C GLN A 53 -1.70 -15.15 -10.44
N ILE A 54 -1.84 -15.83 -9.30
CA ILE A 54 -1.15 -15.52 -8.05
C ILE A 54 -0.12 -16.61 -7.75
N PRO A 55 1.18 -16.26 -7.67
CA PRO A 55 2.22 -17.19 -7.24
C PRO A 55 1.87 -17.90 -5.92
N SER A 56 2.16 -19.20 -5.83
CA SER A 56 1.83 -20.01 -4.65
C SER A 56 2.40 -19.42 -3.35
N ALA A 57 3.57 -18.80 -3.40
CA ALA A 57 4.24 -18.16 -2.27
C ALA A 57 3.58 -16.86 -1.75
N LEU A 58 2.50 -16.40 -2.41
CA LEU A 58 1.70 -15.22 -2.07
C LEU A 58 0.24 -15.56 -1.74
N LEU A 59 -0.14 -16.83 -1.90
CA LEU A 59 -1.51 -17.29 -1.60
C LEU A 59 -1.88 -17.10 -0.12
N PRO A 60 -1.00 -17.41 0.87
CA PRO A 60 -1.33 -17.19 2.28
C PRO A 60 -1.72 -15.74 2.55
N GLU A 61 -0.91 -14.77 2.09
CA GLU A 61 -1.16 -13.36 2.31
C GLU A 61 -2.43 -12.87 1.59
N SER A 62 -2.66 -13.36 0.37
CA SER A 62 -3.88 -13.05 -0.40
C SER A 62 -5.15 -13.57 0.30
N VAL A 63 -5.10 -14.77 0.88
CA VAL A 63 -6.20 -15.35 1.66
C VAL A 63 -6.40 -14.58 2.96
N ALA A 64 -5.33 -14.28 3.70
CA ALA A 64 -5.40 -13.50 4.94
C ALA A 64 -6.08 -12.13 4.72
N LEU A 65 -5.79 -11.47 3.60
CA LEU A 65 -6.44 -10.23 3.19
C LEU A 65 -7.96 -10.39 2.90
N MET A 66 -8.40 -11.56 2.45
CA MET A 66 -9.83 -11.84 2.33
C MET A 66 -10.46 -12.11 3.69
N GLU A 67 -9.80 -12.89 4.54
CA GLU A 67 -10.29 -13.25 5.87
C GLU A 67 -10.39 -12.04 6.80
N VAL A 68 -9.44 -11.09 6.76
CA VAL A 68 -9.53 -9.86 7.57
C VAL A 68 -10.82 -9.07 7.27
N SER A 69 -11.26 -9.07 6.01
CA SER A 69 -12.49 -8.37 5.61
C SER A 69 -13.77 -9.06 6.11
N ARG A 70 -13.66 -10.33 6.52
CA ARG A 70 -14.76 -11.15 7.07
C ARG A 70 -14.79 -11.14 8.59
N LEU A 71 -13.74 -10.65 9.25
CA LEU A 71 -13.71 -10.55 10.71
C LEU A 71 -14.81 -9.61 11.23
N PRO A 72 -15.50 -9.96 12.33
CA PRO A 72 -16.46 -9.08 12.97
C PRO A 72 -15.83 -7.75 13.36
N ARG A 73 -16.57 -6.65 13.19
CA ARG A 73 -16.16 -5.30 13.61
C ARG A 73 -16.91 -4.85 14.86
N PRO A 74 -16.24 -4.23 15.86
CA PRO A 74 -14.79 -3.97 15.93
C PRO A 74 -13.99 -5.27 16.08
N TYR A 75 -12.76 -5.30 15.54
CA TYR A 75 -11.89 -6.47 15.65
C TYR A 75 -11.57 -6.77 17.11
N THR A 76 -11.48 -8.05 17.45
CA THR A 76 -10.99 -8.49 18.76
C THR A 76 -9.51 -8.83 18.66
N ALA A 77 -8.74 -8.54 19.71
CA ALA A 77 -7.33 -8.91 19.78
C ALA A 77 -7.11 -10.42 19.50
N SER A 78 -8.01 -11.27 20.02
CA SER A 78 -8.00 -12.71 19.78
C SER A 78 -8.21 -13.11 18.33
N SER A 79 -9.13 -12.47 17.61
CA SER A 79 -9.39 -12.80 16.20
C SER A 79 -8.25 -12.39 15.29
N VAL A 80 -7.61 -11.24 15.57
CA VAL A 80 -6.43 -10.78 14.84
C VAL A 80 -5.25 -11.71 15.09
N ARG A 81 -4.97 -12.04 16.36
CA ARG A 81 -3.90 -13.00 16.71
C ARG A 81 -4.08 -14.35 16.03
N LEU A 82 -5.30 -14.87 15.97
CA LEU A 82 -5.56 -16.16 15.32
C LEU A 82 -5.27 -16.09 13.82
N LEU A 83 -5.78 -15.06 13.14
CA LEU A 83 -5.51 -14.84 11.72
C LEU A 83 -4.00 -14.80 11.41
N LEU A 84 -3.25 -14.07 12.22
CA LEU A 84 -1.82 -13.87 11.99
C LEU A 84 -0.98 -15.07 12.40
N LYS A 85 -1.39 -15.78 13.45
CA LYS A 85 -0.83 -17.08 13.79
C LYS A 85 -0.99 -18.05 12.62
N ASP A 86 -2.19 -18.15 12.04
CA ASP A 86 -2.46 -19.05 10.93
C ASP A 86 -1.64 -18.65 9.68
N LEU A 87 -1.51 -17.35 9.41
CA LEU A 87 -0.70 -16.83 8.31
C LEU A 87 0.79 -17.19 8.44
N TYR A 88 1.38 -17.00 9.62
CA TYR A 88 2.84 -17.14 9.80
C TYR A 88 3.28 -18.53 10.24
N GLN A 89 2.45 -19.27 10.98
CA GLN A 89 2.78 -20.60 11.49
C GLN A 89 2.22 -21.73 10.63
N GLU A 90 1.08 -21.52 9.96
CA GLU A 90 0.39 -22.54 9.16
C GLU A 90 0.01 -22.05 7.73
N PRO A 91 0.93 -21.41 6.96
CA PRO A 91 0.63 -20.78 5.67
C PRO A 91 0.10 -21.77 4.60
N ASP A 92 0.57 -23.01 4.64
CA ASP A 92 0.13 -24.06 3.71
C ASP A 92 -1.33 -24.45 3.97
N GLN A 93 -1.76 -24.48 5.25
CA GLN A 93 -3.15 -24.78 5.60
C GLN A 93 -4.07 -23.68 5.07
N MET A 94 -3.71 -22.41 5.30
CA MET A 94 -4.46 -21.26 4.78
C MET A 94 -4.59 -21.30 3.24
N SER A 95 -3.53 -21.72 2.54
CA SER A 95 -3.56 -21.85 1.07
C SER A 95 -4.42 -23.02 0.58
N ASN A 96 -4.57 -24.08 1.38
CA ASN A 96 -5.39 -25.24 1.02
C ASN A 96 -6.90 -24.96 1.13
N GLU A 97 -7.29 -23.99 1.95
CA GLU A 97 -8.69 -23.62 2.14
C GLU A 97 -9.31 -22.87 0.94
N ILE A 98 -8.48 -22.39 0.01
CA ILE A 98 -8.92 -21.63 -1.17
C ILE A 98 -9.96 -22.40 -2.00
N GLY A 99 -9.83 -23.73 -2.10
CA GLY A 99 -10.77 -24.56 -2.86
C GLY A 99 -12.21 -24.56 -2.31
N SER A 100 -12.42 -24.05 -1.09
CA SER A 100 -13.73 -23.90 -0.46
C SER A 100 -14.30 -22.47 -0.59
N LEU A 101 -13.53 -21.52 -1.11
CA LEU A 101 -13.93 -20.12 -1.17
C LEU A 101 -15.03 -19.88 -2.24
N PRO A 102 -16.01 -19.02 -1.96
CA PRO A 102 -17.00 -18.63 -2.96
C PRO A 102 -16.33 -17.93 -4.17
N LEU A 103 -16.90 -18.12 -5.37
CA LEU A 103 -16.41 -17.47 -6.60
C LEU A 103 -16.25 -15.96 -6.47
N SER A 104 -17.14 -15.27 -5.72
CA SER A 104 -17.03 -13.83 -5.48
C SER A 104 -15.76 -13.44 -4.73
N VAL A 105 -15.28 -14.30 -3.82
CA VAL A 105 -14.03 -14.08 -3.08
C VAL A 105 -12.84 -14.33 -4.00
N ILE A 106 -12.86 -15.40 -4.79
CA ILE A 106 -11.81 -15.72 -5.77
C ILE A 106 -11.65 -14.59 -6.79
N LEU A 107 -12.77 -14.05 -7.31
CA LEU A 107 -12.75 -12.89 -8.20
C LEU A 107 -12.13 -11.67 -7.51
N LYS A 108 -12.48 -11.41 -6.24
CA LYS A 108 -11.91 -10.31 -5.47
C LYS A 108 -10.41 -10.47 -5.24
N MET A 109 -9.94 -11.69 -4.96
CA MET A 109 -8.50 -12.00 -4.83
C MET A 109 -7.76 -11.67 -6.13
N GLY A 110 -8.27 -12.09 -7.28
CA GLY A 110 -7.66 -11.77 -8.57
C GLY A 110 -7.65 -10.27 -8.88
N CYS A 111 -8.76 -9.56 -8.60
CA CYS A 111 -8.80 -8.10 -8.76
C CYS A 111 -7.80 -7.38 -7.85
N ASN A 112 -7.66 -7.83 -6.60
CA ASN A 112 -6.65 -7.28 -5.69
C ASN A 112 -5.24 -7.58 -6.18
N HIS A 113 -4.99 -8.78 -6.72
CA HIS A 113 -3.68 -9.09 -7.29
C HIS A 113 -3.33 -8.24 -8.51
N ASP A 114 -4.31 -7.92 -9.37
CA ASP A 114 -4.09 -7.00 -10.50
C ASP A 114 -3.61 -5.62 -10.01
N ILE A 115 -4.18 -5.11 -8.92
CA ILE A 115 -3.78 -3.84 -8.31
C ILE A 115 -2.36 -3.96 -7.75
N VAL A 116 -2.08 -5.01 -6.96
CA VAL A 116 -0.74 -5.26 -6.39
C VAL A 116 0.29 -5.37 -7.51
N HIS A 117 0.01 -6.15 -8.54
CA HIS A 117 0.89 -6.32 -9.69
C HIS A 117 1.21 -4.97 -10.36
N SER A 118 0.19 -4.16 -10.65
CA SER A 118 0.40 -2.84 -11.26
C SER A 118 1.30 -1.95 -10.41
N LEU A 119 1.01 -1.85 -9.11
CA LEU A 119 1.77 -1.01 -8.19
C LEU A 119 3.21 -1.51 -7.98
N VAL A 120 3.41 -2.83 -7.94
CA VAL A 120 4.74 -3.45 -7.86
C VAL A 120 5.58 -3.12 -9.09
N MET A 121 5.01 -3.25 -10.28
CA MET A 121 5.75 -2.94 -11.52
C MET A 121 6.10 -1.46 -11.60
N ASP A 122 5.19 -0.57 -11.20
CA ASP A 122 5.44 0.87 -11.12
C ASP A 122 6.52 1.20 -10.08
N PHE A 123 6.46 0.61 -8.88
CA PHE A 123 7.44 0.85 -7.83
C PHE A 123 8.82 0.36 -8.20
N ALA A 124 8.93 -0.89 -8.65
CA ALA A 124 10.20 -1.46 -9.06
C ALA A 124 10.84 -0.64 -10.19
N LYS A 125 10.03 -0.16 -11.14
CA LYS A 125 10.50 0.65 -12.26
C LYS A 125 11.03 2.00 -11.79
N ASP A 126 10.26 2.73 -10.99
CA ASP A 126 10.68 4.02 -10.43
C ASP A 126 11.97 3.88 -9.63
N ALA A 127 12.03 2.87 -8.75
CA ALA A 127 13.19 2.60 -7.90
C ALA A 127 14.43 2.27 -8.77
N TRP A 128 14.26 1.47 -9.82
CA TRP A 128 15.34 1.14 -10.74
C TRP A 128 15.81 2.35 -11.56
N GLU A 129 14.88 3.20 -12.02
CA GLU A 129 15.22 4.44 -12.72
C GLU A 129 16.03 5.39 -11.83
N LEU A 130 15.66 5.50 -10.54
CA LEU A 130 16.41 6.28 -9.54
C LEU A 130 17.81 5.73 -9.28
N LEU A 131 17.98 4.40 -9.27
CA LEU A 131 19.29 3.75 -9.14
C LEU A 131 20.15 3.91 -10.41
N SER A 132 19.51 4.00 -11.57
CA SER A 132 20.17 4.03 -12.87
C SER A 132 20.54 5.43 -13.35
N GLN A 133 20.19 6.50 -12.62
CA GLN A 133 20.40 7.89 -13.04
C GLN A 133 21.88 8.14 -13.43
N GLY A 134 22.14 8.17 -14.75
CA GLY A 134 23.46 8.41 -15.33
C GLY A 134 24.22 7.18 -15.85
N LYS A 135 23.73 5.95 -15.66
CA LYS A 135 24.41 4.71 -16.10
C LYS A 135 23.56 3.91 -17.10
N GLN A 136 23.81 4.15 -18.39
CA GLN A 136 23.04 3.56 -19.49
C GLN A 136 23.11 2.02 -19.55
N GLU A 137 24.16 1.41 -18.98
CA GLU A 137 24.31 -0.05 -18.86
C GLU A 137 23.30 -0.70 -17.89
N MET A 138 22.74 0.06 -16.93
CA MET A 138 21.74 -0.46 -15.98
C MET A 138 20.30 -0.40 -16.54
N LEU A 139 20.02 0.52 -17.46
CA LEU A 139 18.66 0.76 -17.97
C LEU A 139 18.10 -0.37 -18.85
N SER A 140 18.97 -1.21 -19.44
CA SER A 140 18.55 -2.28 -20.35
C SER A 140 18.15 -3.59 -19.66
N ASP A 141 18.37 -3.73 -18.34
CA ASP A 141 18.18 -4.97 -17.59
C ASP A 141 17.05 -4.90 -16.55
N PHE A 142 16.05 -4.05 -16.81
CA PHE A 142 14.89 -3.96 -15.93
C PHE A 142 13.90 -5.11 -16.18
N LEU A 143 14.16 -6.22 -15.50
CA LEU A 143 13.21 -7.30 -15.30
C LEU A 143 13.38 -7.85 -13.88
N LEU A 144 12.29 -7.91 -13.11
CA LEU A 144 12.33 -8.53 -11.78
C LEU A 144 12.60 -10.03 -11.92
N SER A 145 13.47 -10.56 -11.06
CA SER A 145 13.54 -12.00 -10.84
C SER A 145 12.22 -12.51 -10.25
N SER A 146 11.97 -13.82 -10.31
CA SER A 146 10.80 -14.41 -9.67
C SER A 146 10.77 -14.17 -8.16
N THR A 147 11.93 -14.17 -7.50
CA THR A 147 12.11 -13.91 -6.07
C THR A 147 11.87 -12.45 -5.71
N GLU A 148 12.41 -11.51 -6.51
CA GLU A 148 12.12 -10.08 -6.35
C GLU A 148 10.62 -9.80 -6.53
N TYR A 149 10.01 -10.32 -7.61
CA TYR A 149 8.59 -10.12 -7.86
C TYR A 149 7.72 -10.60 -6.68
N VAL A 150 8.02 -11.79 -6.14
CA VAL A 150 7.32 -12.31 -4.96
C VAL A 150 7.57 -11.43 -3.74
N ARG A 151 8.79 -10.97 -3.50
CA ARG A 151 9.12 -10.11 -2.35
C ARG A 151 8.38 -8.78 -2.41
N PHE A 152 8.43 -8.08 -3.55
CA PHE A 152 7.67 -6.86 -3.77
C PHE A 152 6.17 -7.09 -3.54
N CYS A 153 5.58 -8.10 -4.19
CA CYS A 153 4.15 -8.41 -3.99
C CYS A 153 3.81 -8.71 -2.52
N ARG A 154 4.66 -9.47 -1.82
CA ARG A 154 4.45 -9.82 -0.40
C ARG A 154 4.46 -8.57 0.48
N ALA A 155 5.37 -7.63 0.24
CA ALA A 155 5.41 -6.37 0.97
C ALA A 155 4.11 -5.57 0.78
N PHE A 156 3.58 -5.48 -0.45
CA PHE A 156 2.29 -4.84 -0.72
C PHE A 156 1.11 -5.56 -0.04
N TYR A 157 1.06 -6.90 -0.08
CA TYR A 157 0.00 -7.65 0.59
C TYR A 157 0.03 -7.46 2.12
N ARG A 158 1.23 -7.50 2.72
CA ARG A 158 1.41 -7.26 4.16
C ARG A 158 1.01 -5.83 4.53
N ALA A 159 1.41 -4.84 3.74
CA ALA A 159 1.00 -3.46 3.95
C ALA A 159 -0.53 -3.30 3.89
N ASP A 160 -1.21 -3.85 2.88
CA ASP A 160 -2.67 -3.76 2.75
C ASP A 160 -3.41 -4.49 3.89
N LEU A 161 -2.88 -5.65 4.31
CA LEU A 161 -3.40 -6.39 5.45
C LEU A 161 -3.30 -5.56 6.73
N LEU A 162 -2.16 -4.94 7.01
CA LEU A 162 -1.96 -4.07 8.16
C LEU A 162 -2.87 -2.84 8.11
N LEU A 163 -2.96 -2.15 6.97
CA LEU A 163 -3.89 -1.03 6.78
C LEU A 163 -5.34 -1.45 7.06
N CYS A 164 -5.75 -2.65 6.62
CA CYS A 164 -7.07 -3.21 6.90
C CYS A 164 -7.32 -3.52 8.39
N LEU A 165 -6.29 -3.94 9.12
CA LEU A 165 -6.33 -4.21 10.55
C LEU A 165 -6.39 -2.91 11.36
N LEU A 166 -5.59 -1.92 11.00
CA LEU A 166 -5.52 -0.60 11.66
C LEU A 166 -6.78 0.24 11.45
N ARG A 167 -7.62 -0.14 10.47
CA ARG A 167 -8.88 0.55 10.15
C ARG A 167 -10.00 0.21 11.14
N GLY A 168 -10.35 1.12 12.04
CA GLY A 168 -11.46 0.98 12.98
C GLY A 168 -11.96 2.29 13.61
N LYS A 169 -13.21 2.33 14.08
CA LYS A 169 -13.73 3.46 14.89
C LYS A 169 -13.12 3.37 16.29
N LYS A 170 -12.69 4.52 16.84
CA LYS A 170 -12.17 4.72 18.23
C LYS A 170 -12.27 3.45 19.06
N HIS A 171 -11.21 2.64 19.03
CA HIS A 171 -11.13 1.48 19.89
C HIS A 171 -11.18 2.02 21.34
N LYS A 172 -12.26 1.72 22.07
CA LYS A 172 -12.36 2.03 23.50
C LYS A 172 -11.21 1.38 24.31
N HIS A 173 -10.52 0.42 23.70
CA HIS A 173 -9.37 -0.32 24.22
C HIS A 173 -8.16 -0.18 23.28
N ARG A 174 -7.83 1.06 22.86
CA ARG A 174 -6.71 1.38 21.98
C ARG A 174 -5.41 0.68 22.42
N ASN A 175 -5.09 0.73 23.71
CA ASN A 175 -3.88 0.13 24.27
C ASN A 175 -3.83 -1.41 24.10
N GLU A 176 -4.95 -2.13 24.25
CA GLU A 176 -4.96 -3.60 24.07
C GLU A 176 -4.80 -4.01 22.59
N PHE A 177 -5.28 -3.17 21.68
CA PHE A 177 -5.14 -3.36 20.24
C PHE A 177 -3.72 -3.06 19.76
N GLU A 178 -3.11 -1.97 20.25
CA GLU A 178 -1.70 -1.63 20.03
C GLU A 178 -0.76 -2.72 20.59
N THR A 179 -1.00 -3.23 21.81
CA THR A 179 -0.24 -4.39 22.33
C THR A 179 -0.41 -5.64 21.46
N THR A 180 -1.54 -5.78 20.77
CA THR A 180 -1.78 -6.94 19.91
C THR A 180 -1.08 -6.81 18.56
N LEU A 181 -1.05 -5.62 17.97
CA LEU A 181 -0.28 -5.31 16.75
C LEU A 181 1.22 -5.37 16.99
N ASN A 182 1.70 -5.00 18.19
CA ASN A 182 3.11 -5.19 18.56
C ASN A 182 3.55 -6.66 18.50
N LEU A 183 2.63 -7.63 18.60
CA LEU A 183 2.96 -9.05 18.42
C LEU A 183 3.17 -9.43 16.94
N ASP A 184 2.69 -8.62 16.00
CA ASP A 184 2.79 -8.91 14.57
C ASP A 184 4.22 -8.69 14.07
N PHE A 185 4.87 -7.65 14.59
CA PHE A 185 6.29 -7.34 14.35
C PHE A 185 7.26 -8.33 15.01
N VAL A 186 6.76 -9.21 15.89
CA VAL A 186 7.55 -10.34 16.41
C VAL A 186 7.77 -11.40 15.31
N TYR A 187 6.87 -11.49 14.32
CA TYR A 187 6.94 -12.49 13.25
C TYR A 187 7.82 -12.08 12.07
N HIS A 188 8.21 -10.81 11.96
CA HIS A 188 9.03 -10.32 10.87
C HIS A 188 10.49 -10.14 11.29
N ALA A 189 11.38 -10.29 10.32
CA ALA A 189 12.72 -9.77 10.46
C ALA A 189 12.74 -8.25 10.22
N PRO A 190 13.67 -7.47 10.82
CA PRO A 190 13.69 -6.02 10.68
C PRO A 190 13.70 -5.51 9.23
N TRP A 191 14.43 -6.18 8.34
CA TRP A 191 14.44 -5.83 6.91
C TRP A 191 13.10 -6.09 6.21
N GLU A 192 12.26 -7.03 6.69
CA GLU A 192 10.91 -7.21 6.17
C GLU A 192 9.96 -6.10 6.63
N ASP A 193 10.17 -5.52 7.81
CA ASP A 193 9.43 -4.33 8.25
C ASP A 193 9.89 -3.09 7.47
N GLU A 194 11.18 -2.99 7.18
CA GLU A 194 11.72 -1.94 6.31
C GLU A 194 11.20 -2.06 4.86
N GLN A 195 10.89 -3.27 4.38
CA GLN A 195 10.16 -3.46 3.11
C GLN A 195 8.74 -2.84 3.17
N LEU A 196 8.06 -2.90 4.31
CA LEU A 196 6.78 -2.21 4.51
C LEU A 196 6.97 -0.70 4.48
N GLY A 197 8.06 -0.20 5.07
CA GLY A 197 8.45 1.21 4.97
C GLY A 197 8.63 1.66 3.53
N CYS A 198 9.33 0.87 2.71
CA CYS A 198 9.51 1.13 1.28
C CYS A 198 8.17 1.25 0.54
N VAL A 199 7.26 0.31 0.81
CA VAL A 199 5.91 0.33 0.21
C VAL A 199 5.09 1.51 0.71
N HIS A 200 5.15 1.83 2.00
CA HIS A 200 4.47 2.97 2.59
C HIS A 200 4.87 4.28 1.89
N ASP A 201 6.17 4.56 1.78
CA ASP A 201 6.67 5.80 1.20
C ASP A 201 6.32 5.89 -0.29
N PHE A 202 6.38 4.76 -1.02
CA PHE A 202 5.91 4.70 -2.41
C PHE A 202 4.42 5.03 -2.53
N LEU A 203 3.57 4.45 -1.68
CA LEU A 203 2.13 4.70 -1.69
C LEU A 203 1.80 6.15 -1.33
N GLU A 204 2.49 6.71 -0.33
CA GLU A 204 2.34 8.12 0.06
C GLU A 204 2.72 9.05 -1.09
N LYS A 205 3.85 8.79 -1.76
CA LYS A 205 4.29 9.53 -2.95
C LYS A 205 3.23 9.49 -4.05
N ARG A 206 2.75 8.30 -4.41
CA ARG A 206 1.75 8.13 -5.48
C ARG A 206 0.42 8.78 -5.13
N PHE A 207 -0.04 8.65 -3.89
CA PHE A 207 -1.25 9.32 -3.40
C PHE A 207 -1.10 10.84 -3.43
N SER A 208 0.03 11.37 -2.98
CA SER A 208 0.33 12.81 -2.98
C SER A 208 0.29 13.36 -4.41
N GLN A 209 0.95 12.69 -5.36
CA GLN A 209 0.93 13.08 -6.77
C GLN A 209 -0.48 13.05 -7.36
N ALA A 210 -1.25 12.01 -7.06
CA ALA A 210 -2.59 11.83 -7.63
C ALA A 210 -3.63 12.81 -7.06
N SER A 211 -3.46 13.29 -5.83
CA SER A 211 -4.43 14.14 -5.12
C SER A 211 -4.10 15.63 -5.12
N ARG A 212 -2.84 16.00 -5.42
CA ARG A 212 -2.33 17.38 -5.31
C ARG A 212 -3.17 18.41 -6.04
N ASP A 213 -3.63 18.11 -7.25
CA ASP A 213 -4.43 19.02 -8.08
C ASP A 213 -5.76 19.40 -7.42
N VAL A 214 -6.45 18.43 -6.82
CA VAL A 214 -7.71 18.65 -6.11
C VAL A 214 -7.47 19.39 -4.81
N VAL A 215 -6.57 18.90 -3.97
CA VAL A 215 -6.37 19.42 -2.61
C VAL A 215 -5.78 20.84 -2.63
N ALA A 216 -4.92 21.15 -3.61
CA ALA A 216 -4.36 22.49 -3.75
C ALA A 216 -5.37 23.55 -4.25
N GLN A 217 -6.49 23.14 -4.83
CA GLN A 217 -7.46 24.05 -5.47
C GLN A 217 -8.81 24.13 -4.76
N ASP A 218 -9.27 23.04 -4.14
CA ASP A 218 -10.58 23.03 -3.47
C ASP A 218 -10.62 23.99 -2.29
N ILE A 219 -11.67 24.81 -2.20
CA ILE A 219 -11.81 25.81 -1.14
C ILE A 219 -11.99 25.14 0.23
N ASP A 220 -12.73 24.02 0.31
CA ASP A 220 -12.97 23.35 1.59
C ASP A 220 -11.67 22.72 2.14
N PHE A 221 -10.89 22.02 1.32
CA PHE A 221 -9.57 21.52 1.74
C PHE A 221 -8.62 22.66 2.17
N GLY A 222 -8.73 23.83 1.54
CA GLY A 222 -7.95 25.01 1.93
C GLY A 222 -8.40 25.62 3.27
N GLU A 223 -9.70 25.63 3.57
CA GLU A 223 -10.22 26.08 4.89
C GLU A 223 -9.79 25.14 6.02
N TYR A 224 -9.65 23.84 5.74
CA TYR A 224 -9.21 22.85 6.72
C TYR A 224 -7.69 22.68 6.79
N ASP A 225 -6.91 23.58 6.18
CA ASP A 225 -5.44 23.55 6.14
C ASP A 225 -4.91 22.16 5.73
N THR A 226 -5.55 21.53 4.74
CA THR A 226 -5.21 20.16 4.32
C THR A 226 -3.87 20.15 3.61
N ASN A 227 -2.83 19.74 4.35
CA ASN A 227 -1.45 19.73 3.88
C ASN A 227 -1.24 18.73 2.72
N TYR A 228 -1.04 19.25 1.52
CA TYR A 228 -0.79 18.44 0.32
C TYR A 228 0.70 18.29 -0.03
N LEU A 229 1.61 18.97 0.66
CA LEU A 229 3.05 18.93 0.39
C LEU A 229 3.76 17.95 1.33
N SER A 230 3.67 18.15 2.64
CA SER A 230 4.48 17.39 3.59
C SER A 230 4.21 15.90 3.55
N ILE A 231 5.27 15.11 3.70
CA ILE A 231 5.26 13.65 3.73
C ILE A 231 5.50 13.16 5.16
N GLY A 232 5.33 11.85 5.38
CA GLY A 232 5.65 11.21 6.65
C GLY A 232 4.49 11.21 7.66
N PRO A 233 4.78 10.75 8.89
CA PRO A 233 3.75 10.41 9.88
C PRO A 233 2.95 11.62 10.38
N GLU A 234 3.56 12.82 10.38
CA GLU A 234 2.92 14.04 10.86
C GLU A 234 1.79 14.53 9.95
N ASN A 235 1.77 14.11 8.68
CA ASN A 235 0.67 14.43 7.78
C ASN A 235 -0.53 13.51 7.99
N ARG A 236 -1.30 13.79 9.05
CA ARG A 236 -2.46 12.98 9.46
C ARG A 236 -3.47 12.76 8.33
N TRP A 237 -3.77 13.78 7.52
CA TRP A 237 -4.73 13.60 6.43
C TRP A 237 -4.26 12.59 5.37
N LYS A 238 -2.96 12.59 5.04
CA LYS A 238 -2.39 11.58 4.14
C LYS A 238 -2.43 10.20 4.80
N GLN A 239 -1.98 10.08 6.05
CA GLN A 239 -2.01 8.82 6.78
C GLN A 239 -3.43 8.24 6.90
N ASP A 240 -4.42 9.10 7.15
CA ASP A 240 -5.83 8.73 7.20
C ASP A 240 -6.33 8.23 5.85
N SER A 241 -5.92 8.89 4.77
CA SER A 241 -6.27 8.51 3.41
C SER A 241 -5.62 7.17 3.00
N LEU A 242 -4.35 6.96 3.35
CA LEU A 242 -3.62 5.72 3.09
C LEU A 242 -4.23 4.51 3.85
N SER A 243 -4.72 4.72 5.07
CA SER A 243 -5.38 3.69 5.90
C SER A 243 -6.59 3.01 5.24
N ARG A 244 -7.12 3.58 4.15
CA ARG A 244 -8.24 3.00 3.40
C ARG A 244 -7.84 1.79 2.55
N GLY A 245 -6.55 1.55 2.39
CA GLY A 245 -5.99 0.39 1.68
C GLY A 245 -5.74 0.62 0.20
N LEU A 246 -5.09 -0.36 -0.44
CA LEU A 246 -4.58 -0.26 -1.81
C LEU A 246 -5.66 0.02 -2.84
N GLN A 247 -6.86 -0.55 -2.67
CA GLN A 247 -7.96 -0.34 -3.59
C GLN A 247 -8.36 1.14 -3.68
N PHE A 248 -8.39 1.85 -2.54
CA PHE A 248 -8.71 3.27 -2.52
C PHE A 248 -7.60 4.10 -3.17
N ILE A 249 -6.35 3.82 -2.82
CA ILE A 249 -5.19 4.54 -3.38
C ILE A 249 -5.15 4.38 -4.91
N HIS A 250 -5.31 3.15 -5.39
CA HIS A 250 -5.39 2.84 -6.82
C HIS A 250 -6.57 3.54 -7.52
N GLN A 251 -7.73 3.67 -6.86
CA GLN A 251 -8.86 4.44 -7.40
C GLN A 251 -8.52 5.93 -7.54
N VAL A 252 -7.90 6.55 -6.53
CA VAL A 252 -7.49 7.96 -6.58
C VAL A 252 -6.46 8.18 -7.70
N MET A 253 -5.50 7.28 -7.86
CA MET A 253 -4.47 7.35 -8.90
C MET A 253 -5.03 7.28 -10.32
N ASN A 254 -6.07 6.47 -10.53
CA ASN A 254 -6.64 6.21 -11.85
C ASN A 254 -7.88 7.07 -12.16
N GLU A 255 -8.39 7.84 -11.20
CA GLU A 255 -9.54 8.71 -11.43
C GLU A 255 -9.12 9.98 -12.19
N VAL A 256 -9.68 10.13 -13.39
CA VAL A 256 -9.35 11.23 -14.32
C VAL A 256 -10.31 12.41 -14.11
N SER A 257 -11.52 12.16 -13.63
CA SER A 257 -12.52 13.18 -13.38
C SER A 257 -12.19 13.93 -12.09
N TYR A 258 -11.91 15.24 -12.21
CA TYR A 258 -11.66 16.10 -11.06
C TYR A 258 -12.78 16.04 -10.01
N SER A 259 -14.05 16.09 -10.44
CA SER A 259 -15.19 16.05 -9.52
C SER A 259 -15.33 14.69 -8.84
N SER A 260 -15.10 13.59 -9.56
CA SER A 260 -15.16 12.24 -8.98
C SER A 260 -14.02 12.03 -7.99
N LYS A 261 -12.80 12.50 -8.32
CA LYS A 261 -11.65 12.46 -7.43
C LYS A 261 -11.88 13.29 -6.17
N LYS A 262 -12.46 14.47 -6.31
CA LYS A 262 -12.86 15.33 -5.18
C LYS A 262 -13.86 14.66 -4.25
N GLU A 263 -14.91 14.05 -4.77
CA GLU A 263 -15.86 13.28 -3.95
C GLU A 263 -15.20 12.07 -3.27
N LEU A 264 -14.31 11.37 -3.99
CA LEU A 264 -13.54 10.26 -3.44
C LEU A 264 -12.67 10.71 -2.26
N LEU A 265 -11.96 11.83 -2.40
CA LEU A 265 -11.12 12.40 -1.34
C LEU A 265 -11.95 12.95 -0.17
N ARG A 266 -13.14 13.52 -0.40
CA ARG A 266 -14.01 13.99 0.70
C ARG A 266 -14.61 12.86 1.53
N SER A 267 -14.73 11.67 0.95
CA SER A 267 -15.21 10.49 1.68
C SER A 267 -14.23 9.96 2.74
N THR A 268 -13.08 10.62 2.97
CA THR A 268 -12.07 10.21 3.97
C THR A 268 -12.31 10.76 5.39
N VAL A 269 -13.26 11.68 5.59
CA VAL A 269 -13.31 12.61 6.76
C VAL A 269 -13.76 11.99 8.11
N ASP A 270 -13.96 10.68 8.24
CA ASP A 270 -14.67 10.11 9.40
C ASP A 270 -13.87 9.15 10.33
N TYR A 271 -12.54 9.10 10.24
CA TYR A 271 -11.74 8.14 11.02
C TYR A 271 -10.44 8.75 11.59
N GLU A 272 -10.08 8.36 12.81
CA GLU A 272 -8.73 8.53 13.39
C GLU A 272 -8.03 7.15 13.36
N PRO A 273 -7.53 6.67 12.21
CA PRO A 273 -6.76 5.43 12.13
C PRO A 273 -5.41 5.57 12.85
N ILE A 274 -4.85 4.42 13.22
CA ILE A 274 -3.44 4.32 13.59
C ILE A 274 -2.65 4.35 12.28
N SER A 275 -1.67 5.26 12.19
CA SER A 275 -0.76 5.34 11.05
C SER A 275 0.04 4.05 10.93
N LEU A 276 0.25 3.55 9.71
CA LEU A 276 1.10 2.38 9.48
C LEU A 276 2.53 2.65 9.95
N HIS A 277 3.03 3.87 9.74
CA HIS A 277 4.32 4.31 10.26
C HIS A 277 4.42 4.12 11.77
N ASP A 278 3.43 4.64 12.53
CA ASP A 278 3.41 4.54 13.99
C ASP A 278 3.33 3.09 14.46
N ALA A 279 2.56 2.26 13.76
CA ALA A 279 2.44 0.84 14.08
C ALA A 279 3.79 0.12 13.93
N ILE A 280 4.53 0.42 12.86
CA ILE A 280 5.85 -0.18 12.58
C ILE A 280 6.88 0.29 13.62
N THR A 281 7.03 1.60 13.81
CA THR A 281 8.11 2.16 14.67
C THR A 281 7.89 1.91 16.16
N ALA A 282 6.63 1.82 16.63
CA ALA A 282 6.33 1.55 18.04
C ALA A 282 6.93 0.22 18.57
N SER A 283 7.17 -0.75 17.69
CA SER A 283 7.77 -2.04 18.07
C SER A 283 9.28 -1.98 18.31
N TYR A 284 9.93 -0.90 17.87
CA TYR A 284 11.37 -0.68 17.96
C TYR A 284 11.74 0.31 19.07
N VAL A 285 10.87 1.29 19.36
CA VAL A 285 11.07 2.30 20.42
C VAL A 285 10.96 1.72 21.84
N ALA A 286 10.37 0.54 22.02
CA ALA A 286 10.14 -0.05 23.34
C ALA A 286 11.40 -0.65 24.02
N ASP A 287 12.55 -0.65 23.35
CA ASP A 287 13.81 -1.23 23.81
C ASP A 287 14.86 -0.12 23.99
N ASP A 288 15.11 0.31 25.24
CA ASP A 288 16.05 1.40 25.62
C ASP A 288 17.54 1.01 25.44
N SER A 289 17.83 0.05 24.55
CA SER A 289 19.18 -0.44 24.31
C SER A 289 19.86 0.37 23.21
N ASP A 290 20.71 1.32 23.61
CA ASP A 290 21.59 2.10 22.71
C ASP A 290 22.72 1.25 22.07
N VAL A 291 22.61 -0.08 22.09
CA VAL A 291 23.63 -1.00 21.55
C VAL A 291 23.54 -1.02 20.02
N PRO A 292 24.60 -0.62 19.30
CA PRO A 292 24.65 -0.70 17.84
C PRO A 292 24.51 -2.14 17.35
N LEU A 293 23.89 -2.31 16.18
CA LEU A 293 23.67 -3.64 15.59
C LEU A 293 24.97 -4.44 15.38
N GLU A 294 26.10 -3.79 15.06
CA GLU A 294 27.39 -4.46 14.88
C GLU A 294 27.97 -5.10 16.14
N GLU A 295 27.50 -4.67 17.32
CA GLU A 295 27.91 -5.22 18.61
C GLU A 295 27.12 -6.49 19.00
N TYR A 296 26.09 -6.86 18.22
CA TYR A 296 25.27 -8.02 18.49
C TYR A 296 26.09 -9.31 18.36
N SER A 297 25.88 -10.22 19.30
CA SER A 297 26.49 -11.54 19.25
C SER A 297 25.97 -12.34 18.05
N ASN A 298 26.76 -13.31 17.58
CA ASN A 298 26.33 -14.24 16.54
C ASN A 298 24.99 -14.93 16.87
N GLY A 299 24.72 -15.20 18.15
CA GLY A 299 23.45 -15.81 18.56
C GLY A 299 22.25 -14.89 18.34
N GLU A 300 22.42 -13.60 18.63
CA GLU A 300 21.37 -12.59 18.41
C GLU A 300 21.14 -12.35 16.92
N LEU A 301 22.21 -12.28 16.11
CA LEU A 301 22.09 -12.17 14.65
C LEU A 301 21.38 -13.36 14.02
N GLN A 302 21.71 -14.58 14.45
CA GLN A 302 21.02 -15.78 13.99
C GLN A 302 19.54 -15.78 14.40
N ALA A 303 19.20 -15.24 15.57
CA ALA A 303 17.81 -15.10 15.99
C ALA A 303 17.00 -14.14 15.11
N LEU A 304 17.64 -13.13 14.51
CA LEU A 304 17.01 -12.24 13.51
C LEU A 304 16.81 -12.97 12.18
N LEU A 305 17.83 -13.66 11.68
CA LEU A 305 17.78 -14.41 10.41
C LEU A 305 16.71 -15.50 10.40
N LEU A 306 16.54 -16.21 11.52
CA LEU A 306 15.52 -17.26 11.66
C LEU A 306 14.06 -16.76 11.53
N ARG A 307 13.82 -15.44 11.59
CA ARG A 307 12.48 -14.86 11.40
C ARG A 307 12.11 -14.68 9.93
N SER A 308 13.09 -14.59 9.04
CA SER A 308 12.85 -14.32 7.64
C SER A 308 12.25 -15.55 6.94
N ARG A 309 11.20 -15.30 6.14
CA ARG A 309 10.64 -16.27 5.20
C ARG A 309 11.29 -16.17 3.81
N ASP A 310 12.17 -15.20 3.62
CA ASP A 310 12.97 -15.06 2.41
C ASP A 310 14.21 -15.95 2.49
N GLY A 311 14.44 -16.73 1.43
CA GLY A 311 15.63 -17.56 1.28
C GLY A 311 16.80 -16.84 0.60
N ASN A 312 16.66 -15.55 0.33
CA ASN A 312 17.69 -14.69 -0.25
C ASN A 312 18.25 -13.73 0.81
N ASP A 313 19.57 -13.66 0.92
CA ASP A 313 20.24 -12.83 1.92
C ASP A 313 20.35 -11.35 1.51
N GLY A 314 20.03 -10.99 0.27
CA GLY A 314 20.18 -9.63 -0.27
C GLY A 314 19.50 -8.54 0.57
N PRO A 315 18.21 -8.68 0.92
CA PRO A 315 17.52 -7.77 1.83
C PRO A 315 18.23 -7.58 3.17
N PHE A 316 18.69 -8.67 3.78
CA PHE A 316 19.42 -8.63 5.04
C PHE A 316 20.77 -7.92 4.88
N VAL A 317 21.54 -8.24 3.84
CA VAL A 317 22.85 -7.64 3.57
C VAL A 317 22.73 -6.13 3.33
N ALA A 318 21.73 -5.69 2.55
CA ALA A 318 21.47 -4.28 2.32
C ALA A 318 21.07 -3.55 3.60
N TRP A 319 20.13 -4.11 4.36
CA TRP A 319 19.67 -3.56 5.63
C TRP A 319 20.79 -3.49 6.67
N TRP A 320 21.55 -4.57 6.84
CA TRP A 320 22.72 -4.62 7.74
C TRP A 320 23.74 -3.55 7.39
N ARG A 321 24.04 -3.37 6.09
CA ARG A 321 25.01 -2.37 5.64
C ARG A 321 24.63 -0.95 6.05
N VAL A 322 23.35 -0.63 6.03
CA VAL A 322 22.81 0.69 6.38
C VAL A 322 22.75 0.87 7.91
N HIS A 323 22.26 -0.13 8.64
CA HIS A 323 21.93 0.01 10.06
C HIS A 323 22.95 -0.58 11.04
N ARG A 324 24.10 -1.07 10.58
CA ARG A 324 25.10 -1.71 11.46
C ARG A 324 25.57 -0.82 12.62
N GLU A 325 25.61 0.49 12.43
CA GLU A 325 26.06 1.47 13.43
C GLU A 325 24.90 2.06 14.24
N ASP A 326 23.67 1.65 13.93
CA ASP A 326 22.46 2.21 14.53
C ASP A 326 21.93 1.35 15.69
N PRO A 327 21.39 2.00 16.74
CA PRO A 327 20.60 1.33 17.76
C PRO A 327 19.25 0.84 17.20
N ARG A 328 18.58 -0.01 17.98
CA ARG A 328 17.39 -0.75 17.53
C ARG A 328 16.20 0.14 17.15
N ASP A 329 15.99 1.25 17.85
CA ASP A 329 14.91 2.20 17.56
C ASP A 329 15.06 2.89 16.18
N SER A 330 16.25 2.79 15.59
CA SER A 330 16.66 3.43 14.34
C SER A 330 16.80 2.43 13.18
N TRP A 331 16.32 1.19 13.35
CA TRP A 331 16.44 0.12 12.37
C TRP A 331 15.42 0.15 11.24
N VAL A 332 14.31 0.86 11.42
CA VAL A 332 13.17 0.82 10.50
C VAL A 332 12.53 2.20 10.38
N MET A 333 12.21 2.59 9.15
CA MET A 333 11.46 3.80 8.81
C MET A 333 12.05 5.12 9.35
N THR A 334 13.38 5.21 9.48
CA THR A 334 14.04 6.47 9.85
C THR A 334 13.96 7.50 8.73
N LEU A 335 14.04 8.80 9.05
CA LEU A 335 13.96 9.85 8.03
C LEU A 335 15.20 9.83 7.12
N GLU A 336 16.36 9.53 7.70
CA GLU A 336 17.66 9.45 7.04
C GLU A 336 17.70 8.38 5.94
N THR A 337 16.83 7.37 6.02
CA THR A 337 16.76 6.27 5.06
C THR A 337 15.63 6.43 4.03
N ALA A 338 14.90 7.56 4.01
CA ALA A 338 13.79 7.79 3.08
C ALA A 338 14.21 7.72 1.60
N GLY A 339 15.35 8.32 1.23
CA GLY A 339 15.88 8.23 -0.14
C GLY A 339 16.31 6.82 -0.56
N LEU A 340 16.73 5.98 0.40
CA LEU A 340 17.03 4.56 0.17
C LEU A 340 15.75 3.74 0.00
N ARG A 341 14.72 4.00 0.82
CA ARG A 341 13.40 3.39 0.69
C ARG A 341 12.75 3.70 -0.65
N GLU A 342 12.90 4.93 -1.16
CA GLU A 342 12.45 5.31 -2.51
C GLU A 342 13.11 4.46 -3.62
N ARG A 343 14.31 3.92 -3.35
CA ARG A 343 15.07 3.01 -4.24
C ARG A 343 14.88 1.53 -3.91
N ALA A 344 13.93 1.20 -3.04
CA ALA A 344 13.57 -0.17 -2.70
C ALA A 344 14.79 -0.99 -2.20
N TYR A 345 15.70 -0.38 -1.44
CA TYR A 345 17.04 -0.94 -1.19
C TYR A 345 17.04 -2.33 -0.52
N VAL A 346 16.00 -2.66 0.26
CA VAL A 346 15.78 -3.97 0.92
C VAL A 346 14.87 -4.93 0.13
N LEU A 347 14.56 -4.63 -1.13
CA LEU A 347 13.67 -5.43 -1.97
C LEU A 347 14.40 -6.15 -3.12
N TRP A 348 15.67 -5.84 -3.36
CA TRP A 348 16.47 -6.44 -4.44
C TRP A 348 17.12 -7.76 -4.01
N ASP A 349 17.30 -8.67 -4.97
CA ASP A 349 18.02 -9.93 -4.70
C ASP A 349 19.53 -9.69 -4.55
N ASN A 350 20.19 -10.56 -3.79
CA ASN A 350 21.65 -10.55 -3.63
C ASN A 350 22.40 -10.54 -4.97
N ASP A 351 21.98 -11.36 -5.94
CA ASP A 351 22.58 -11.41 -7.27
C ASP A 351 22.56 -10.05 -7.97
N ARG A 352 21.46 -9.28 -7.82
CA ARG A 352 21.34 -7.94 -8.39
C ARG A 352 22.21 -6.95 -7.62
N ILE A 353 22.20 -7.02 -6.30
CA ILE A 353 23.01 -6.19 -5.42
C ILE A 353 24.49 -6.32 -5.78
N GLU A 354 24.99 -7.56 -5.93
CA GLU A 354 26.38 -7.84 -6.31
C GLU A 354 26.68 -7.39 -7.75
N ARG A 355 25.83 -7.78 -8.70
CA ARG A 355 26.06 -7.50 -10.13
C ARG A 355 26.16 -6.02 -10.46
N PHE A 356 25.37 -5.19 -9.77
CA PHE A 356 25.33 -3.74 -10.00
C PHE A 356 26.02 -2.93 -8.89
N ASN A 357 26.65 -3.62 -7.94
CA ASN A 357 27.33 -3.00 -6.80
C ASN A 357 26.43 -1.99 -6.06
N LEU A 358 25.20 -2.39 -5.77
CA LEU A 358 24.18 -1.49 -5.24
C LEU A 358 24.54 -0.97 -3.84
N LEU A 359 25.30 -1.73 -3.05
CA LEU A 359 25.73 -1.29 -1.72
C LEU A 359 26.62 -0.04 -1.77
N GLU A 360 27.51 0.07 -2.76
CA GLU A 360 28.32 1.28 -2.95
C GLU A 360 27.46 2.45 -3.44
N LEU A 361 26.42 2.19 -4.25
CA LEU A 361 25.48 3.23 -4.67
C LEU A 361 24.70 3.81 -3.49
N TYR A 362 24.28 2.96 -2.55
CA TYR A 362 23.50 3.38 -1.38
C TYR A 362 24.24 4.41 -0.51
N GLU A 363 25.57 4.37 -0.44
CA GLU A 363 26.38 5.33 0.31
C GLU A 363 26.30 6.77 -0.25
N SER A 364 25.87 6.90 -1.51
CA SER A 364 25.78 8.19 -2.21
C SER A 364 24.34 8.70 -2.38
N VAL A 365 23.35 7.98 -1.83
CA VAL A 365 21.94 8.34 -1.95
C VAL A 365 21.64 9.51 -1.01
N PRO A 366 20.95 10.57 -1.49
CA PRO A 366 20.47 11.63 -0.61
C PRO A 366 19.50 11.08 0.45
N GLU A 367 19.59 11.59 1.67
CA GLU A 367 18.66 11.25 2.76
C GLU A 367 17.22 11.62 2.39
N ASP A 368 17.03 12.85 1.91
CA ASP A 368 15.73 13.34 1.46
C ASP A 368 15.26 12.60 0.20
N PRO A 369 13.98 12.22 0.13
CA PRO A 369 13.43 11.61 -1.06
C PRO A 369 13.34 12.64 -2.19
N SER A 370 13.34 12.17 -3.43
CA SER A 370 13.39 13.04 -4.64
C SER A 370 12.20 14.00 -4.81
N HIS A 371 11.17 13.85 -3.99
CA HIS A 371 9.92 14.60 -4.03
C HIS A 371 9.68 15.44 -2.77
N ALA A 372 10.71 15.68 -1.96
CA ALA A 372 10.68 16.65 -0.89
C ALA A 372 10.32 18.05 -1.45
N TYR A 373 9.54 18.81 -0.69
CA TYR A 373 9.14 20.17 -1.06
C TYR A 373 10.20 21.18 -0.57
N ASP A 374 10.29 22.31 -1.24
CA ASP A 374 11.12 23.43 -0.79
C ASP A 374 10.34 24.40 0.11
N GLU A 375 11.07 25.23 0.89
CA GLU A 375 10.46 26.21 1.80
C GLU A 375 9.52 27.19 1.05
N ASP A 376 9.89 27.59 -0.18
CA ASP A 376 9.07 28.49 -0.99
C ASP A 376 7.73 27.83 -1.42
N GLU A 377 7.71 26.52 -1.71
CA GLU A 377 6.50 25.75 -1.98
C GLU A 377 5.59 25.69 -0.76
N PHE A 378 6.18 25.51 0.43
CA PHE A 378 5.44 25.48 1.69
C PHE A 378 4.79 26.83 2.00
N ASP A 379 5.54 27.92 1.86
CA ASP A 379 5.02 29.28 2.07
C ASP A 379 3.87 29.59 1.10
N ARG A 380 4.02 29.25 -0.18
CA ARG A 380 2.95 29.39 -1.18
C ARG A 380 1.70 28.56 -0.84
N MET A 381 1.87 27.36 -0.29
CA MET A 381 0.75 26.54 0.18
C MET A 381 0.02 27.25 1.32
N GLN A 382 0.76 27.82 2.27
CA GLN A 382 0.18 28.49 3.43
C GLN A 382 -0.58 29.76 3.04
N GLU A 383 -0.01 30.58 2.15
CA GLU A 383 -0.70 31.74 1.56
C GLU A 383 -1.99 31.33 0.82
N SER A 384 -1.95 30.19 0.11
CA SER A 384 -3.13 29.63 -0.56
C SER A 384 -4.23 29.22 0.42
N PHE A 385 -3.89 28.64 1.57
CA PHE A 385 -4.85 28.32 2.62
C PHE A 385 -5.53 29.58 3.17
N GLU A 386 -4.75 30.62 3.49
CA GLU A 386 -5.31 31.88 3.97
C GLU A 386 -6.28 32.52 2.97
N ALA A 387 -5.91 32.54 1.68
CA ALA A 387 -6.76 33.07 0.62
C ALA A 387 -8.07 32.27 0.48
N ARG A 388 -7.99 30.93 0.48
CA ARG A 388 -9.17 30.05 0.40
C ARG A 388 -10.05 30.15 1.64
N SER A 389 -9.47 30.30 2.83
CA SER A 389 -10.23 30.53 4.06
C SER A 389 -11.03 31.83 4.02
N GLN A 390 -10.45 32.91 3.47
CA GLN A 390 -11.19 34.16 3.28
C GLN A 390 -12.38 34.01 2.31
N ILE A 391 -12.23 33.21 1.26
CA ILE A 391 -13.32 32.89 0.32
C ILE A 391 -14.40 32.07 1.03
N TRP A 392 -13.99 31.03 1.76
CA TRP A 392 -14.88 30.14 2.49
C TRP A 392 -15.74 30.89 3.52
N ARG A 393 -15.14 31.80 4.28
CA ARG A 393 -15.81 32.65 5.29
C ARG A 393 -16.85 33.60 4.69
N LYS A 394 -16.67 34.01 3.44
CA LYS A 394 -17.66 34.78 2.67
C LYS A 394 -18.78 33.90 2.08
N GLY A 395 -18.75 32.60 2.34
CA GLY A 395 -19.69 31.60 1.86
C GLY A 395 -19.30 30.95 0.53
N GLY A 396 -18.14 31.30 -0.05
CA GLY A 396 -17.68 30.73 -1.31
C GLY A 396 -17.34 29.25 -1.17
N ARG A 397 -17.64 28.47 -2.21
CA ARG A 397 -17.33 27.03 -2.34
C ARG A 397 -16.82 26.72 -3.74
N GLY A 398 -16.37 25.50 -3.98
CA GLY A 398 -15.85 25.09 -5.29
C GLY A 398 -14.33 25.21 -5.33
N ASP A 399 -13.79 25.59 -6.49
CA ASP A 399 -12.37 25.53 -6.73
C ASP A 399 -11.81 26.94 -6.92
N TRP A 400 -10.57 27.14 -6.49
CA TRP A 400 -9.88 28.42 -6.59
C TRP A 400 -8.43 28.22 -7.03
N SER A 401 -7.94 29.15 -7.85
CA SER A 401 -6.52 29.29 -8.13
C SER A 401 -6.13 30.76 -8.16
N PRO A 402 -4.85 31.09 -7.93
CA PRO A 402 -4.38 32.46 -8.04
C PRO A 402 -4.79 33.08 -9.38
N ASN A 403 -5.49 34.21 -9.33
CA ASN A 403 -6.01 34.96 -10.49
C ASN A 403 -7.22 34.35 -11.24
N ASP A 404 -7.81 33.24 -10.77
CA ASP A 404 -9.05 32.71 -11.32
C ASP A 404 -10.09 32.47 -10.22
N THR A 405 -11.17 33.24 -10.29
CA THR A 405 -12.32 33.16 -9.37
C THR A 405 -13.58 32.63 -10.06
N SER A 406 -13.48 32.24 -11.34
CA SER A 406 -14.63 31.82 -12.16
C SER A 406 -15.28 30.53 -11.69
N ARG A 407 -14.53 29.70 -10.94
CA ARG A 407 -14.97 28.41 -10.40
C ARG A 407 -15.49 28.48 -8.96
N ILE A 408 -15.55 29.68 -8.38
CA ILE A 408 -16.13 29.89 -7.05
C ILE A 408 -17.65 29.97 -7.15
N VAL A 409 -18.32 29.11 -6.39
CA VAL A 409 -19.77 29.11 -6.21
C VAL A 409 -20.11 29.94 -4.97
N TRP A 410 -20.83 31.04 -5.18
CA TRP A 410 -21.32 31.91 -4.10
C TRP A 410 -22.78 31.60 -3.76
N PRO A 411 -23.19 31.68 -2.49
CA PRO A 411 -24.59 31.48 -2.11
C PRO A 411 -25.44 32.58 -2.74
N SER A 412 -26.57 32.20 -3.35
CA SER A 412 -27.52 33.16 -3.91
C SER A 412 -28.02 34.10 -2.81
N SER A 413 -28.18 35.39 -3.11
CA SER A 413 -28.45 36.52 -2.18
C SER A 413 -29.76 36.44 -1.37
N HIS A 414 -30.40 35.26 -1.27
CA HIS A 414 -31.64 35.02 -0.53
C HIS A 414 -31.45 34.25 0.78
N HIS A 415 -30.21 33.94 1.19
CA HIS A 415 -29.91 33.28 2.48
C HIS A 415 -28.97 34.06 3.40
N GLN A 416 -28.61 35.30 3.05
CA GLN A 416 -27.79 36.16 3.91
C GLN A 416 -28.47 36.57 5.23
N THR A 417 -29.77 36.34 5.39
CA THR A 417 -30.51 36.78 6.59
C THR A 417 -30.51 35.81 7.76
N MET A 418 -29.98 34.58 7.62
CA MET A 418 -30.10 33.57 8.69
C MET A 418 -28.88 33.48 9.62
N TYR A 419 -27.69 33.97 9.21
CA TYR A 419 -26.48 33.91 10.03
C TYR A 419 -26.14 35.19 10.81
N GLU A 420 -26.86 36.29 10.59
CA GLU A 420 -26.71 37.51 11.40
C GLU A 420 -27.47 37.46 12.74
N LEU A 421 -28.29 36.43 12.99
CA LEU A 421 -29.09 36.31 14.20
C LEU A 421 -28.43 35.51 15.35
N ASP A 422 -27.38 34.74 15.08
CA ASP A 422 -26.62 33.99 16.12
C ASP A 422 -25.41 34.77 16.68
N ARG A 423 -25.26 36.06 16.33
CA ARG A 423 -24.21 36.96 16.85
C ARG A 423 -24.76 38.13 17.68
N LYS A 424 -25.84 37.93 18.42
CA LYS A 424 -26.25 38.87 19.48
C LYS A 424 -26.30 38.21 20.84
#